data_AF-A0A0W8IB23-F1
#
_entry.id   AF-A0A0W8IB23-F1
#
_cell.length_a   1.000
_cell.length_b   1.000
_cell.length_c   1.000
_cell.angle_alpha   90.00
_cell.angle_beta   90.00
_cell.angle_gamma   90.00
#
_symmetry.space_group_name_H-M   'P 1'
#
loop_
_entity.id
_entity.type
_entity.pdbx_description
1 polymer ?
#
loop_
_entity_poly.entity_id
_entity_poly.type
_entity_poly.pdbx_seq_one_letter_code
_entity_poly.pdbx_strand_id
1 'polypeptide(L)'
;MEDIFWPALVMGPVMIVFGIVVIRFRRMLISVIIEAQSVLFGRRVGQIFADRTGSSALLYPGVGAVVLGVVIILMGLFLPREMF
;
A
#
# COMPACT_ATOMS: atom_id res chain seq x y z
N MET A 1 3.88 29.73 -15.98
CA MET A 1 4.13 28.77 -14.88
C MET A 1 3.90 27.41 -15.47
N GLU A 2 4.85 26.49 -15.42
CA GLU A 2 4.62 25.12 -15.87
C GLU A 2 3.39 24.57 -15.14
N ASP A 3 2.40 24.09 -15.89
CA ASP A 3 1.10 23.65 -15.35
C ASP A 3 1.26 22.31 -14.61
N ILE A 4 1.85 22.39 -13.42
CA ILE A 4 2.03 21.30 -12.46
C ILE A 4 0.78 20.42 -12.43
N PHE A 5 0.93 19.11 -12.60
CA PHE A 5 -0.18 18.16 -12.52
C PHE A 5 -0.52 17.86 -11.05
N TRP A 6 -1.31 18.76 -10.45
CA TRP A 6 -1.74 18.72 -9.05
C TRP A 6 -2.33 17.38 -8.57
N PRO A 7 -3.10 16.61 -9.37
CA PRO A 7 -3.63 15.32 -8.92
C PRO A 7 -2.53 14.34 -8.49
N ALA A 8 -1.43 14.28 -9.24
CA ALA A 8 -0.30 13.42 -8.88
C ALA A 8 0.43 13.89 -7.62
N LEU A 9 0.56 15.21 -7.41
CA LEU A 9 1.14 15.76 -6.19
C LEU A 9 0.31 15.51 -4.93
N VAL A 10 -1.00 15.23 -5.07
CA VAL A 10 -1.86 14.83 -3.95
C VAL A 10 -1.86 13.31 -3.78
N MET A 11 -2.00 12.56 -4.88
CA MET A 11 -2.04 11.09 -4.82
C MET A 11 -0.72 10.47 -4.35
N GLY A 12 0.41 11.07 -4.72
CA GLY A 12 1.73 10.58 -4.32
C GLY A 12 1.94 10.54 -2.80
N PRO A 13 1.78 11.66 -2.07
CA PRO A 13 1.84 11.69 -0.62
C PRO A 13 0.82 10.76 0.05
N VAL A 14 -0.41 10.68 -0.47
CA VAL A 14 -1.42 9.74 0.04
C VAL A 14 -0.93 8.29 -0.05
N MET A 15 -0.34 7.90 -1.18
CA MET A 15 0.22 6.56 -1.34
C MET A 15 1.43 6.29 -0.45
N ILE A 16 2.29 7.30 -0.23
CA ILE A 16 3.41 7.19 0.69
C ILE A 16 2.90 6.98 2.12
N VAL A 17 1.94 7.79 2.58
CA VAL A 17 1.35 7.65 3.92
C VAL A 17 0.70 6.28 4.07
N PHE A 18 -0.06 5.82 3.06
CA PHE A 18 -0.65 4.49 3.06
C PHE A 18 0.41 3.39 3.20
N GLY A 19 1.49 3.46 2.41
CA GLY A 19 2.60 2.50 2.49
C GLY A 19 3.27 2.50 3.87
N ILE A 20 3.51 3.67 4.45
CA ILE A 20 4.07 3.81 5.81
C ILE A 20 3.13 3.19 6.85
N VAL A 21 1.83 3.44 6.77
CA VAL A 21 0.82 2.85 7.67
C VAL A 21 0.84 1.33 7.55
N VAL A 22 0.85 0.78 6.33
CA VAL A 22 0.93 -0.68 6.10
C VAL A 22 2.19 -1.26 6.73
N ILE A 23 3.37 -0.64 6.53
CA ILE A 23 4.62 -1.10 7.13
C ILE A 23 4.57 -1.02 8.66
N ARG A 24 4.09 0.11 9.21
CA ARG A 24 4.09 0.41 10.64
C ARG A 24 3.13 -0.48 11.43
N PHE A 25 1.96 -0.76 10.85
CA PHE A 25 0.89 -1.54 11.47
C PHE A 25 0.78 -2.96 10.91
N ARG A 26 1.77 -3.42 10.13
CA ARG A 26 1.77 -4.73 9.45
C ARG A 26 1.33 -5.91 10.32
N ARG A 27 1.81 -5.99 11.57
CA ARG A 27 1.47 -7.10 12.48
C ARG A 27 0.00 -7.08 12.87
N MET A 28 -0.53 -5.89 13.15
CA MET A 28 -1.95 -5.69 13.45
C MET A 28 -2.80 -6.01 12.22
N LEU A 29 -2.42 -5.51 11.04
CA LEU A 29 -3.13 -5.78 9.79
C LEU A 29 -3.15 -7.27 9.45
N ILE A 30 -2.02 -7.98 9.61
CA ILE A 30 -1.96 -9.43 9.41
C ILE A 30 -2.92 -10.15 10.38
N SER A 31 -2.94 -9.76 11.65
CA SER A 31 -3.87 -10.34 12.64
C SER A 31 -5.33 -10.13 12.23
N VAL A 32 -5.69 -8.91 11.83
CA VAL A 32 -7.05 -8.57 11.40
C VAL A 32 -7.42 -9.35 10.13
N ILE A 33 -6.50 -9.49 9.18
CA ILE A 33 -6.72 -10.26 7.96
C ILE A 33 -6.95 -11.74 8.30
N ILE A 34 -6.11 -12.34 9.16
CA ILE A 34 -6.25 -13.73 9.58
C ILE A 34 -7.60 -13.95 10.27
N GLU A 35 -7.98 -13.04 11.19
CA GLU A 35 -9.25 -13.10 11.89
C GLU A 35 -10.42 -12.99 10.92
N ALA A 36 -10.40 -12.02 10.01
CA ALA A 36 -11.41 -11.87 8.96
C ALA A 36 -11.50 -13.12 8.07
N GLN A 37 -10.38 -13.71 7.65
CA GLN A 37 -10.36 -14.95 6.88
C GLN A 37 -10.96 -16.12 7.67
N SER A 38 -10.70 -16.18 8.99
CA SER A 38 -11.27 -17.21 9.86
C SER A 38 -12.78 -17.09 10.04
N VAL A 39 -13.31 -15.86 10.03
CA VAL A 39 -14.75 -15.56 10.14
C VAL A 39 -15.45 -15.83 8.81
N LEU A 40 -14.87 -15.41 7.69
CA LEU A 40 -15.49 -15.49 6.37
C LEU A 40 -15.42 -16.89 5.75
N PHE A 41 -14.32 -17.61 5.97
CA PHE A 41 -14.05 -18.89 5.30
C PHE A 41 -13.87 -20.06 6.29
N GLY A 42 -14.08 -19.80 7.58
CA GLY A 42 -13.95 -20.77 8.65
C GLY A 42 -12.54 -20.86 9.26
N ARG A 43 -12.48 -21.32 10.51
CA ARG A 43 -11.24 -21.38 11.31
C ARG A 43 -10.06 -22.06 10.62
N ARG A 44 -10.31 -23.11 9.83
CA ARG A 44 -9.26 -23.88 9.15
C ARG A 44 -8.55 -23.03 8.09
N VAL A 45 -9.27 -22.20 7.35
CA VAL A 45 -8.70 -21.29 6.34
C VAL A 45 -7.91 -20.17 7.03
N GLY A 46 -8.44 -19.61 8.11
CA GLY A 46 -7.72 -18.62 8.92
C GLY A 46 -6.38 -19.14 9.45
N GLN A 47 -6.34 -20.39 9.95
CA GLN A 47 -5.10 -21.02 10.41
C GLN A 47 -4.08 -21.24 9.28
N ILE A 48 -4.52 -21.72 8.11
CA ILE A 48 -3.64 -21.88 6.94
C ILE A 48 -3.03 -20.52 6.54
N PHE A 49 -3.84 -19.46 6.57
CA PHE A 49 -3.35 -18.11 6.31
C PHE A 49 -2.36 -17.64 7.38
N ALA A 50 -2.62 -17.90 8.66
CA ALA A 50 -1.71 -17.57 9.74
C ALA A 50 -0.35 -18.26 9.59
N ASP A 51 -0.36 -19.55 9.25
CA ASP A 51 0.85 -20.36 9.11
C ASP A 51 1.70 -19.94 7.89
N ARG A 52 1.05 -19.47 6.82
CA ARG A 52 1.73 -19.01 5.60
C ARG A 52 2.13 -17.53 5.63
N THR A 53 1.42 -16.69 6.39
CA THR A 53 1.64 -15.25 6.38
C THR A 53 2.74 -14.88 7.37
N GLY A 54 3.98 -14.86 6.90
CA GLY A 54 5.12 -14.41 7.70
C GLY A 54 5.04 -12.93 8.08
N SER A 55 5.77 -12.52 9.14
CA SER A 55 5.83 -11.12 9.63
C SER A 55 6.30 -10.10 8.58
N SER A 56 6.87 -10.57 7.46
CA SER A 56 7.36 -9.76 6.34
C SER A 56 6.38 -9.66 5.18
N ALA A 57 5.25 -10.37 5.18
CA ALA A 57 4.32 -10.44 4.05
C ALA A 57 3.81 -9.06 3.59
N LEU A 58 3.60 -8.14 4.54
CA LEU A 58 3.17 -6.77 4.25
C LEU A 58 4.32 -5.76 4.07
N LEU A 59 5.58 -6.15 4.23
CA LEU A 59 6.71 -5.25 4.00
C LEU A 59 6.85 -4.92 2.51
N TYR A 60 6.84 -5.92 1.64
CA TYR A 60 6.95 -5.73 0.19
C TYR A 60 5.84 -4.82 -0.38
N PRO A 61 4.54 -5.06 -0.13
CA PRO A 61 3.50 -4.17 -0.64
C PRO A 61 3.57 -2.77 0.00
N GLY A 62 3.94 -2.67 1.28
CA GLY A 62 4.11 -1.37 1.93
C GLY A 62 5.25 -0.55 1.33
N VAL A 63 6.41 -1.15 1.08
CA VAL A 63 7.55 -0.51 0.40
C VAL A 63 7.19 -0.17 -1.04
N GLY A 64 6.53 -1.08 -1.75
CA GLY A 64 6.05 -0.85 -3.11
C GLY A 64 5.11 0.36 -3.21
N ALA A 65 4.20 0.53 -2.25
CA ALA A 65 3.31 1.70 -2.18
C ALA A 65 4.08 3.01 -2.00
N VAL A 66 5.12 3.03 -1.15
CA VAL A 66 5.98 4.21 -0.96
C VAL A 66 6.72 4.55 -2.26
N VAL A 67 7.36 3.56 -2.89
CA VAL A 67 8.09 3.76 -4.15
C VAL A 67 7.15 4.26 -5.24
N LEU A 68 5.96 3.67 -5.36
CA LEU A 68 4.95 4.10 -6.33
C LEU A 68 4.50 5.55 -6.06
N GLY A 69 4.30 5.93 -4.80
CA GLY A 69 3.95 7.30 -4.45
C GLY A 69 5.03 8.31 -4.85
N VAL A 70 6.31 7.97 -4.69
CA VAL A 70 7.43 8.79 -5.18
C VAL A 70 7.41 8.90 -6.70
N VAL A 71 7.21 7.80 -7.42
CA VAL A 71 7.10 7.80 -8.88
C VAL A 71 5.95 8.69 -9.35
N ILE A 72 4.79 8.62 -8.71
CA ILE A 72 3.63 9.48 -9.02
C ILE A 72 3.99 10.96 -8.84
N ILE A 73 4.68 11.33 -7.75
CA ILE A 73 5.14 12.72 -7.54
C ILE A 73 6.05 13.16 -8.69
N LEU A 74 7.04 12.33 -9.04
CA LEU A 74 7.96 12.64 -10.13
C LEU A 74 7.23 12.79 -11.46
N MET A 75 6.28 11.91 -11.75
CA MET A 75 5.41 12.02 -12.92
C MET A 75 4.63 13.34 -12.93
N GLY A 76 4.05 13.74 -11.80
CA GLY A 76 3.31 15.00 -11.69
C GLY A 76 4.15 16.28 -11.83
N LEU A 77 5.44 16.17 -11.52
CA LEU A 77 6.40 17.28 -11.63
C LEU A 77 7.06 17.37 -13.00
N PHE A 78 7.31 16.23 -13.67
CA PHE A 78 8.17 16.18 -14.85
C PHE A 78 7.48 15.73 -16.14
N LEU A 79 6.27 15.16 -16.10
CA LEU A 79 5.55 14.75 -17.30
C LEU A 79 4.55 15.83 -17.76
N PRO A 80 4.55 16.19 -19.07
CA PRO A 80 3.54 17.04 -19.68
C PRO A 80 2.12 16.48 -19.48
N ARG A 81 1.15 17.35 -19.17
CA ARG A 81 -0.27 16.96 -19.00
C ARG A 81 -0.89 16.28 -20.20
N GLU A 82 -0.34 16.47 -21.40
CA GLU A 82 -0.84 15.87 -22.64
C GLU A 82 -0.73 14.33 -22.67
N MET A 83 0.00 13.74 -21.73
CA MET A 83 0.13 12.29 -21.57
C MET A 83 -0.86 11.67 -20.56
N PHE A 84 -1.74 12.46 -19.93
CA PHE A 84 -2.68 12.02 -18.88
C PHE A 84 -4.16 12.22 -19.24
#